data_AF-A0A2U1NIZ5-F1
#
_entry.id   AF-A0A2U1NIZ5-F1
#
_cell.length_a   1.000
_cell.length_b   1.000
_cell.length_c   1.000
_cell.angle_alpha   90.00
_cell.angle_beta   90.00
_cell.angle_gamma   90.00
#
_symmetry.space_group_name_H-M   'P 1'
#
loop_
_entity.id
_entity.type
_entity.pdbx_description
1 polymer ?
#
loop_
_entity_poly.entity_id
_entity_poly.type
_entity_poly.pdbx_seq_one_letter_code
_entity_poly.pdbx_strand_id
1 'polypeptide(L)'
;MVDDKVDKPSTSVDPTSPSWARPVLTNARLVVEVFDGTGHFGMWQSEVLDVLFQQGLDIAIEESKPEEVEERNWLTINRLACGTVRSCISREQRYAFSKETSAYKLWVALEEKFLKKNCQNKLFMKKRLFRFTYVPGTTMNDHITSFNQLVTNLMNMDEVFKDQDLALIMLGSLPEEYEEGQADLFKWRRRGFASQRSFAEEGHR
;
A
#
# COMPACT_ATOMS: atom_id res chain seq x y z
N MET A 1 20.86 -35.27 56.17
CA MET A 1 21.61 -34.33 55.34
C MET A 1 21.88 -35.03 54.01
N VAL A 2 21.09 -34.72 52.99
CA VAL A 2 21.37 -35.10 51.60
C VAL A 2 21.06 -33.84 50.80
N ASP A 3 22.11 -33.21 50.28
CA ASP A 3 22.05 -32.02 49.44
C ASP A 3 21.74 -32.43 48.00
N ASP A 4 20.55 -32.06 47.51
CA ASP A 4 20.16 -32.17 46.11
C ASP A 4 20.69 -30.95 45.34
N LYS A 5 21.68 -31.17 44.48
CA LYS A 5 22.23 -30.15 43.59
C LYS A 5 21.41 -30.13 42.29
N VAL A 6 20.49 -29.18 42.18
CA VAL A 6 19.75 -28.88 40.95
C VAL A 6 20.68 -28.15 39.98
N ASP A 7 21.11 -28.82 38.92
CA ASP A 7 21.76 -28.17 37.78
C ASP A 7 20.75 -27.32 37.02
N LYS A 8 20.98 -26.00 37.01
CA LYS A 8 20.28 -25.05 36.14
C LYS A 8 20.88 -25.14 34.72
N PRO A 9 20.09 -25.21 33.65
CA PRO A 9 20.64 -25.11 32.31
C PRO A 9 21.02 -23.65 32.02
N SER A 10 22.32 -23.42 31.78
CA SER A 10 22.87 -22.14 31.34
C SER A 10 22.45 -21.86 29.88
N THR A 11 21.50 -20.96 29.66
CA THR A 11 21.16 -20.48 28.31
C THR A 11 22.08 -19.31 27.94
N SER A 12 23.27 -19.63 27.44
CA SER A 12 24.13 -18.64 26.77
C SER A 12 23.72 -18.55 25.31
N VAL A 13 23.09 -17.44 24.90
CA VAL A 13 22.76 -17.15 23.50
C VAL A 13 23.94 -16.44 22.84
N ASP A 14 24.50 -17.05 21.80
CA ASP A 14 25.60 -16.51 21.02
C ASP A 14 25.07 -15.45 20.03
N PRO A 15 25.45 -14.16 20.13
CA PRO A 15 24.84 -13.08 19.35
C PRO A 15 25.17 -13.12 17.85
N THR A 16 26.07 -14.01 17.43
CA THR A 16 26.56 -14.14 16.03
C THR A 16 25.78 -15.17 15.20
N SER A 17 24.81 -15.89 15.79
CA SER A 17 24.05 -16.90 15.05
C SER A 17 23.16 -16.28 13.95
N PRO A 18 23.15 -16.88 12.74
CA PRO A 18 22.30 -16.43 11.64
C PRO A 18 20.81 -16.49 12.03
N SER A 19 19.98 -15.63 11.42
CA SER A 19 18.58 -15.42 11.81
C SER A 19 17.78 -16.72 11.92
N TRP A 20 18.02 -17.69 11.02
CA TRP A 20 17.37 -19.00 10.98
C TRP A 20 17.74 -19.94 12.15
N ALA A 21 18.86 -19.71 12.83
CA ALA A 21 19.34 -20.54 13.94
C ALA A 21 18.87 -20.03 15.32
N ARG A 22 18.12 -18.93 15.37
CA ARG A 22 17.62 -18.35 16.63
C ARG A 22 16.41 -19.16 17.13
N PRO A 23 16.28 -19.39 18.45
CA PRO A 23 15.10 -20.06 19.00
C PRO A 23 13.83 -19.29 18.65
N VAL A 24 12.84 -19.99 18.11
CA VAL A 24 11.54 -19.41 17.74
C VAL A 24 10.86 -18.87 18.99
N LEU A 25 10.74 -17.54 19.10
CA LEU A 25 10.00 -16.89 20.18
C LEU A 25 8.50 -17.09 19.92
N THR A 26 7.92 -18.14 20.49
CA THR A 26 6.57 -18.62 20.13
C THR A 26 5.39 -17.83 20.68
N ASN A 27 5.57 -16.67 21.34
CA ASN A 27 4.48 -16.07 22.14
C ASN A 27 4.14 -14.58 21.92
N ALA A 28 4.50 -13.98 20.79
CA ALA A 28 3.84 -12.75 20.34
C ALA A 28 2.79 -13.11 19.28
N ARG A 29 1.51 -13.11 19.66
CA ARG A 29 0.41 -13.30 18.70
C ARG A 29 0.28 -12.01 17.88
N LEU A 30 1.10 -11.88 16.84
CA LEU A 30 1.01 -10.77 15.88
C LEU A 30 -0.36 -10.87 15.22
N VAL A 31 -1.24 -9.92 15.55
CA VAL A 31 -2.57 -9.83 14.96
C VAL A 31 -2.43 -9.04 13.68
N VAL A 32 -2.04 -9.71 12.59
CA VAL A 32 -2.22 -9.15 11.25
C VAL A 32 -3.70 -9.20 10.92
N GLU A 33 -4.22 -8.10 10.38
CA GLU A 33 -5.62 -8.06 9.96
C GLU A 33 -5.87 -9.02 8.80
N VAL A 34 -7.04 -9.68 8.80
CA VAL A 34 -7.38 -10.62 7.74
C VAL A 34 -7.72 -9.85 6.47
N PHE A 35 -6.97 -10.07 5.40
CA PHE A 35 -7.21 -9.42 4.12
C PHE A 35 -8.41 -10.03 3.38
N ASP A 36 -9.43 -9.21 3.17
CA ASP A 36 -10.67 -9.59 2.49
C ASP A 36 -10.64 -9.37 0.96
N GLY A 37 -9.55 -8.78 0.46
CA GLY A 37 -9.39 -8.40 -0.95
C GLY A 37 -9.72 -6.93 -1.23
N THR A 38 -10.05 -6.16 -0.20
CA THR A 38 -10.29 -4.71 -0.22
C THR A 38 -9.28 -3.99 0.68
N GLY A 39 -9.07 -2.68 0.46
CA GLY A 39 -8.11 -1.88 1.23
C GLY A 39 -6.68 -1.86 0.68
N HIS A 40 -5.74 -1.42 1.51
CA HIS A 40 -4.34 -1.19 1.14
C HIS A 40 -3.54 -2.49 1.16
N PHE A 41 -3.54 -3.22 0.04
CA PHE A 41 -2.76 -4.45 -0.09
C PHE A 41 -1.29 -4.26 0.28
N GLY A 42 -0.67 -3.12 -0.06
CA GLY A 42 0.74 -2.86 0.27
C GLY A 42 1.00 -2.79 1.78
N MET A 43 0.11 -2.17 2.55
CA MET A 43 0.25 -2.10 4.02
C MET A 43 0.09 -3.49 4.65
N TRP A 44 -0.96 -4.21 4.25
CA TRP A 44 -1.17 -5.59 4.68
C TRP A 44 0.03 -6.48 4.32
N GLN A 45 0.57 -6.30 3.11
CA GLN A 45 1.73 -7.04 2.64
C GLN A 45 2.95 -6.81 3.53
N SER A 46 3.23 -5.56 3.91
CA SER A 46 4.31 -5.23 4.85
C SER A 46 4.11 -5.90 6.21
N GLU A 47 2.90 -5.90 6.77
CA GLU A 47 2.63 -6.56 8.04
C GLU A 47 2.84 -8.08 7.97
N VAL A 48 2.43 -8.74 6.88
CA VAL A 48 2.66 -10.17 6.69
C VAL A 48 4.15 -10.47 6.51
N LEU A 49 4.91 -9.63 5.81
CA LEU A 49 6.36 -9.75 5.70
C LEU A 49 7.03 -9.70 7.09
N ASP A 50 6.62 -8.76 7.93
CA ASP A 50 7.15 -8.64 9.30
C ASP A 50 6.85 -9.90 10.13
N VAL A 51 5.67 -10.51 9.97
CA VAL A 51 5.34 -11.79 10.62
C VAL A 51 6.24 -12.92 10.11
N LEU A 52 6.42 -13.04 8.80
CA LEU A 52 7.27 -14.08 8.22
C LEU A 52 8.72 -13.93 8.71
N PHE A 53 9.24 -12.70 8.72
CA PHE A 53 10.58 -12.40 9.22
C PHE A 53 10.73 -12.75 10.70
N GLN A 54 9.78 -12.36 11.54
CA GLN A 54 9.81 -12.69 12.97
C GLN A 54 9.73 -14.21 13.25
N GLN A 55 9.10 -14.97 12.36
CA GLN A 55 9.01 -16.43 12.45
C GLN A 55 10.19 -17.15 11.77
N GLY A 56 11.11 -16.42 11.11
CA GLY A 56 12.21 -17.01 10.32
C GLY A 56 11.73 -17.77 9.07
N LEU A 57 10.60 -17.34 8.50
CA LEU A 57 9.93 -17.96 7.35
C LEU A 57 10.05 -17.13 6.06
N ASP A 58 10.63 -15.94 6.15
CA ASP A 58 10.83 -14.98 5.06
C ASP A 58 11.62 -15.56 3.88
N ILE A 59 12.58 -16.45 4.14
CA ILE A 59 13.32 -17.11 3.06
C ILE A 59 12.42 -17.95 2.13
N ALA A 60 11.21 -18.35 2.57
CA ALA A 60 10.30 -19.18 1.79
C ALA A 60 9.61 -18.43 0.64
N ILE A 61 9.58 -17.10 0.72
CA ILE A 61 8.97 -16.22 -0.29
C ILE A 61 10.02 -15.66 -1.26
N GLU A 62 11.26 -16.12 -1.17
CA GLU A 62 12.29 -15.88 -2.18
C GLU A 62 12.14 -16.88 -3.34
N GLU A 63 12.67 -16.52 -4.52
CA GLU A 63 12.50 -17.29 -5.75
C GLU A 63 13.13 -18.69 -5.68
N SER A 64 14.24 -18.82 -4.96
CA SER A 64 15.03 -20.05 -4.87
C SER A 64 15.36 -20.41 -3.43
N LYS A 65 15.36 -21.72 -3.14
CA LYS A 65 15.88 -22.26 -1.87
C LYS A 65 17.38 -21.93 -1.71
N PRO A 66 17.83 -21.41 -0.55
CA PRO A 66 19.25 -21.27 -0.24
C PRO A 66 19.98 -22.64 -0.18
N GLU A 67 21.23 -22.70 -0.66
CA GLU A 67 22.01 -23.95 -0.72
C GLU A 67 22.31 -24.52 0.67
N GLU A 68 22.38 -23.64 1.67
CA GLU A 68 22.68 -23.95 3.06
C GLU A 68 21.51 -24.64 3.78
N VAL A 69 20.29 -24.59 3.22
CA VAL A 69 19.09 -25.12 3.85
C VAL A 69 18.79 -26.53 3.34
N GLU A 70 18.80 -27.48 4.28
CA GLU A 70 18.41 -28.87 4.01
C GLU A 70 16.98 -28.94 3.44
N GLU A 71 16.76 -29.84 2.47
CA GLU A 71 15.48 -29.99 1.78
C GLU A 71 14.29 -30.22 2.73
N ARG A 72 14.48 -31.03 3.77
CA ARG A 72 13.43 -31.27 4.79
C ARG A 72 13.06 -29.99 5.54
N ASN A 73 14.06 -29.19 5.90
CA ASN A 73 13.85 -27.93 6.62
C ASN A 73 13.18 -26.91 5.69
N TRP A 74 13.61 -26.85 4.44
CA TRP A 74 12.98 -26.02 3.42
C TRP A 74 11.50 -26.35 3.22
N LEU A 75 11.15 -27.62 3.06
CA LEU A 75 9.75 -28.04 2.92
C LEU A 75 8.90 -27.64 4.14
N THR A 76 9.48 -27.70 5.33
CA THR A 76 8.83 -27.28 6.58
C THR A 76 8.61 -25.76 6.59
N ILE A 77 9.66 -24.98 6.29
CA ILE A 77 9.62 -23.51 6.22
C ILE A 77 8.60 -23.05 5.16
N ASN A 78 8.66 -23.63 3.96
CA ASN A 78 7.70 -23.35 2.89
C ASN A 78 6.25 -23.65 3.30
N ARG A 79 6.01 -24.78 3.98
CA ARG A 79 4.67 -25.15 4.43
C ARG A 79 4.16 -24.22 5.53
N LEU A 80 5.03 -23.81 6.45
CA LEU A 80 4.69 -22.86 7.52
C LEU A 80 4.39 -21.48 6.93
N ALA A 81 5.24 -20.96 6.03
CA ALA A 81 5.01 -19.70 5.34
C ALA A 81 3.69 -19.70 4.56
N CYS A 82 3.41 -20.77 3.81
CA CYS A 82 2.12 -21.00 3.16
C CYS A 82 0.93 -20.93 4.15
N GLY A 83 1.09 -21.51 5.33
CA GLY A 83 0.08 -21.52 6.39
C GLY A 83 -0.15 -20.13 6.97
N THR A 84 0.93 -19.42 7.30
CA THR A 84 0.92 -18.06 7.83
C THR A 84 0.24 -17.10 6.84
N VAL A 85 0.69 -17.06 5.58
CA VAL A 85 0.09 -16.19 4.55
C VAL A 85 -1.39 -16.49 4.36
N ARG A 86 -1.79 -17.78 4.26
CA ARG A 86 -3.21 -18.14 4.14
C ARG A 86 -4.01 -17.72 5.36
N SER A 87 -3.45 -17.81 6.56
CA SER A 87 -4.15 -17.43 7.80
C SER A 87 -4.50 -15.93 7.81
N CYS A 88 -3.66 -15.10 7.20
CA CYS A 88 -3.84 -13.66 7.05
C CYS A 88 -4.82 -13.25 5.92
N ILE A 89 -5.41 -14.21 5.20
CA ILE A 89 -6.33 -13.97 4.08
C ILE A 89 -7.72 -14.52 4.42
N SER A 90 -8.78 -13.81 4.03
CA SER A 90 -10.18 -14.24 4.19
C SER A 90 -10.48 -15.57 3.46
N ARG A 91 -11.54 -16.27 3.90
CA ARG A 91 -11.91 -17.57 3.33
C ARG A 91 -12.25 -17.46 1.84
N GLU A 92 -12.90 -16.36 1.47
CA GLU A 92 -13.36 -16.04 0.12
C GLU A 92 -12.18 -15.88 -0.84
N GLN A 93 -11.13 -15.17 -0.41
CA GLN A 93 -9.94 -14.97 -1.23
C GLN A 93 -9.05 -16.22 -1.29
N ARG A 94 -9.03 -17.07 -0.25
CA ARG A 94 -8.24 -18.33 -0.23
C ARG A 94 -8.56 -19.28 -1.37
N TYR A 95 -9.80 -19.31 -1.86
CA TYR A 95 -10.20 -20.23 -2.94
C TYR A 95 -9.36 -20.05 -4.20
N ALA A 96 -9.01 -18.81 -4.54
CA ALA A 96 -8.19 -18.48 -5.71
C ALA A 96 -6.75 -19.03 -5.62
N PHE A 97 -6.27 -19.31 -4.41
CA PHE A 97 -4.89 -19.74 -4.13
C PHE A 97 -4.81 -21.12 -3.47
N SER A 98 -5.90 -21.88 -3.54
CA SER A 98 -6.02 -23.20 -2.89
C SER A 98 -5.06 -24.24 -3.45
N LYS A 99 -4.64 -24.09 -4.72
CA LYS A 99 -3.74 -25.03 -5.41
C LYS A 99 -2.25 -24.73 -5.19
N GLU A 100 -1.90 -23.56 -4.67
CA GLU A 100 -0.49 -23.16 -4.55
C GLU A 100 0.20 -23.81 -3.35
N THR A 101 1.16 -24.70 -3.58
CA THR A 101 1.88 -25.39 -2.50
C THR A 101 3.22 -24.71 -2.16
N SER A 102 3.64 -23.74 -2.96
CA SER A 102 4.85 -22.95 -2.76
C SER A 102 4.50 -21.58 -2.18
N ALA A 103 5.21 -21.18 -1.13
CA ALA A 103 5.04 -19.88 -0.50
C ALA A 103 5.42 -18.75 -1.46
N TYR A 104 6.53 -18.88 -2.18
CA TYR A 104 6.89 -17.98 -3.28
C TYR A 104 5.78 -17.83 -4.33
N LYS A 105 5.27 -18.94 -4.88
CA LYS A 105 4.20 -18.87 -5.90
C LYS A 105 2.92 -18.25 -5.35
N LEU A 106 2.55 -18.59 -4.12
CA LEU A 106 1.42 -17.97 -3.41
C LEU A 106 1.63 -16.46 -3.27
N TRP A 107 2.83 -16.04 -2.87
CA TRP A 107 3.19 -14.64 -2.69
C TRP A 107 3.10 -13.84 -4.00
N VAL A 108 3.75 -14.33 -5.05
CA VAL A 108 3.71 -13.71 -6.39
C VAL A 108 2.29 -13.67 -6.95
N ALA A 109 1.49 -14.72 -6.76
CA ALA A 109 0.10 -14.73 -7.23
C ALA A 109 -0.77 -13.70 -6.49
N LEU A 110 -0.51 -13.46 -5.20
CA LEU A 110 -1.18 -12.42 -4.42
C LEU A 110 -0.80 -11.02 -4.93
N GLU A 111 0.50 -10.78 -5.15
CA GLU A 111 0.99 -9.54 -5.75
C GLU A 111 0.36 -9.31 -7.13
N GLU A 112 0.40 -10.30 -8.02
CA GLU A 112 -0.16 -10.15 -9.36
C GLU A 112 -1.67 -9.86 -9.30
N LYS A 113 -2.42 -10.53 -8.43
CA LYS A 113 -3.86 -10.30 -8.33
C LYS A 113 -4.18 -8.94 -7.73
N PHE A 114 -3.49 -8.53 -6.67
CA PHE A 114 -3.89 -7.38 -5.85
C PHE A 114 -3.07 -6.11 -6.12
N LEU A 115 -1.75 -6.17 -6.41
CA LEU A 115 -1.02 -4.99 -6.92
C LEU A 115 -1.54 -4.58 -8.29
N LYS A 116 -1.72 -5.53 -9.23
CA LYS A 116 -2.18 -5.17 -10.59
C LYS A 116 -3.58 -4.57 -10.55
N LYS A 117 -4.49 -5.14 -9.75
CA LYS A 117 -5.83 -4.59 -9.54
C LYS A 117 -5.77 -3.22 -8.87
N ASN A 118 -4.90 -3.01 -7.89
CA ASN A 118 -4.68 -1.69 -7.28
C ASN A 118 -4.17 -0.69 -8.33
N CYS A 119 -3.13 -1.01 -9.11
CA CYS A 119 -2.61 -0.16 -10.18
C CYS A 119 -3.67 0.16 -11.25
N GLN A 120 -4.46 -0.82 -11.68
CA GLN A 120 -5.53 -0.62 -12.66
C GLN A 120 -6.67 0.22 -12.09
N ASN A 121 -7.08 -0.03 -10.84
CA ASN A 121 -8.11 0.75 -10.15
C ASN A 121 -7.66 2.21 -9.95
N LYS A 122 -6.41 2.39 -9.51
CA LYS A 122 -5.77 3.68 -9.32
C LYS A 122 -5.68 4.47 -10.63
N LEU A 123 -5.25 3.82 -11.72
CA LEU A 123 -5.27 4.41 -13.05
C LEU A 123 -6.69 4.79 -13.50
N PHE A 124 -7.67 3.91 -13.27
CA PHE A 124 -9.07 4.18 -13.60
C PHE A 124 -9.62 5.39 -12.82
N MET A 125 -9.35 5.48 -11.53
CA MET A 125 -9.76 6.61 -10.70
C MET A 125 -9.07 7.91 -11.11
N LYS A 126 -7.77 7.89 -11.42
CA LYS A 126 -7.06 9.05 -11.99
C LYS A 126 -7.68 9.49 -13.31
N LYS A 127 -7.97 8.55 -14.23
CA LYS A 127 -8.67 8.85 -15.49
C LYS A 127 -10.05 9.47 -15.25
N ARG A 128 -10.78 9.02 -14.23
CA ARG A 128 -12.07 9.63 -13.85
C ARG A 128 -11.89 11.03 -13.28
N LEU A 129 -10.88 11.26 -12.46
CA LEU A 129 -10.59 12.57 -11.86
C LEU A 129 -10.23 13.60 -12.94
N PHE A 130 -9.33 13.27 -13.86
CA PHE A 130 -8.93 14.18 -14.94
C PHE A 130 -10.02 14.43 -15.98
N ARG A 131 -11.04 13.57 -16.05
CA ARG A 131 -12.21 13.71 -16.91
C ARG A 131 -13.46 14.09 -16.12
N PHE A 132 -13.29 14.55 -14.88
CA PHE A 132 -14.40 14.92 -14.03
C PHE A 132 -15.02 16.21 -14.57
N THR A 133 -16.32 16.18 -14.85
CA THR A 133 -17.07 17.29 -15.42
C THR A 133 -18.43 17.37 -14.76
N TYR A 134 -18.98 18.58 -14.69
CA TYR A 134 -20.29 18.83 -14.15
C TYR A 134 -21.36 18.10 -14.96
N VAL A 135 -22.32 17.50 -14.25
CA VAL A 135 -23.43 16.77 -14.87
C VAL A 135 -24.67 17.68 -14.85
N PRO A 136 -25.22 18.06 -16.01
CA PRO A 136 -26.45 18.86 -16.06
C PRO A 136 -27.59 18.13 -15.31
N GLY A 137 -28.26 18.84 -14.40
CA GLY A 137 -29.34 18.29 -13.57
C GLY A 137 -28.92 17.82 -12.16
N THR A 138 -27.63 17.83 -11.82
CA THR A 138 -27.18 17.69 -10.42
C THR A 138 -27.02 19.06 -9.76
N THR A 139 -27.01 19.13 -8.43
CA THR A 139 -26.69 20.38 -7.73
C THR A 139 -25.18 20.60 -7.66
N MET A 140 -24.75 21.85 -7.47
CA MET A 140 -23.32 22.17 -7.24
C MET A 140 -22.76 21.43 -6.02
N ASN A 141 -23.57 21.24 -4.99
CA ASN A 141 -23.16 20.52 -3.78
C ASN A 141 -22.93 19.02 -4.04
N ASP A 142 -23.77 18.41 -4.89
CA ASP A 142 -23.60 17.01 -5.30
C ASP A 142 -22.32 16.82 -6.12
N HIS A 143 -22.01 17.80 -6.99
CA HIS A 143 -20.77 17.83 -7.77
C HIS A 143 -19.54 17.91 -6.88
N ILE A 144 -19.52 18.85 -5.92
CA ILE A 144 -18.43 18.99 -4.93
C ILE A 144 -18.30 17.73 -4.08
N THR A 145 -19.41 17.17 -3.61
CA THR A 145 -19.41 15.95 -2.79
C THR A 145 -18.85 14.77 -3.58
N SER A 146 -19.27 14.60 -4.83
CA SER A 146 -18.79 13.54 -5.72
C SER A 146 -17.28 13.68 -6.01
N PHE A 147 -16.79 14.91 -6.20
CA PHE A 147 -15.37 15.16 -6.34
C PHE A 147 -14.58 14.81 -5.07
N ASN A 148 -15.03 15.29 -3.91
CA ASN A 148 -14.37 15.03 -2.63
C ASN A 148 -14.31 13.53 -2.32
N GLN A 149 -15.37 12.79 -2.64
CA GLN A 149 -15.37 11.32 -2.55
C GLN A 149 -14.32 10.70 -3.48
N LEU A 150 -14.21 11.18 -4.72
CA LEU A 150 -13.22 10.69 -5.68
C LEU A 150 -11.78 10.96 -5.22
N VAL A 151 -11.52 12.16 -4.67
CA VAL A 151 -10.21 12.53 -4.10
C VAL A 151 -9.89 11.69 -2.86
N THR A 152 -10.84 11.53 -1.94
CA THR A 152 -10.67 10.72 -0.72
C THR A 152 -10.34 9.27 -1.09
N ASN A 153 -11.05 8.70 -2.08
CA ASN A 153 -10.77 7.34 -2.56
C ASN A 153 -9.37 7.20 -3.16
N LEU A 154 -8.85 8.23 -3.83
CA LEU A 154 -7.48 8.23 -4.35
C LEU A 154 -6.43 8.40 -3.24
N MET A 155 -6.70 9.25 -2.24
CA MET A 155 -5.84 9.39 -1.06
C MET A 155 -5.73 8.06 -0.29
N ASN A 156 -6.84 7.32 -0.18
CA ASN A 156 -6.88 5.93 0.31
C ASN A 156 -6.21 4.91 -0.63
N MET A 157 -5.49 5.35 -1.67
CA MET A 157 -4.64 4.49 -2.52
C MET A 157 -3.21 5.04 -2.58
N ASP A 158 -2.81 5.77 -1.52
CA ASP A 158 -1.48 6.38 -1.36
C ASP A 158 -1.16 7.36 -2.50
N GLU A 159 -2.16 8.11 -2.97
CA GLU A 159 -1.97 9.24 -3.87
C GLU A 159 -1.99 10.56 -3.11
N VAL A 160 -0.94 11.35 -3.32
CA VAL A 160 -0.82 12.69 -2.77
C VAL A 160 -1.09 13.68 -3.89
N PHE A 161 -2.11 14.52 -3.70
CA PHE A 161 -2.39 15.64 -4.58
C PHE A 161 -2.08 16.94 -3.84
N LYS A 162 -1.53 17.91 -4.56
CA LYS A 162 -1.43 19.28 -4.02
C LYS A 162 -2.82 19.92 -4.07
N ASP A 163 -3.18 20.64 -3.02
CA ASP A 163 -4.47 21.36 -2.96
C ASP A 163 -4.69 22.27 -4.17
N GLN A 164 -3.61 22.89 -4.67
CA GLN A 164 -3.65 23.72 -5.88
C GLN A 164 -4.08 22.93 -7.12
N ASP A 165 -3.59 21.70 -7.29
CA ASP A 165 -3.91 20.87 -8.45
C ASP A 165 -5.35 20.37 -8.38
N LEU A 166 -5.83 20.02 -7.17
CA LEU A 166 -7.23 19.66 -6.94
C LEU A 166 -8.17 20.83 -7.22
N ALA A 167 -7.81 22.04 -6.79
CA ALA A 167 -8.59 23.25 -7.05
C ALA A 167 -8.68 23.54 -8.56
N LEU A 168 -7.58 23.37 -9.30
CA LEU A 168 -7.57 23.54 -10.76
C LEU A 168 -8.45 22.50 -11.47
N ILE A 169 -8.39 21.23 -11.06
CA ILE A 169 -9.25 20.18 -11.63
C ILE A 169 -10.72 20.47 -11.32
N MET A 170 -11.03 20.92 -10.10
CA MET A 170 -12.40 21.31 -9.73
C MET A 170 -12.93 22.47 -10.55
N LEU A 171 -12.15 23.54 -10.68
CA LEU A 171 -12.51 24.69 -11.49
C LEU A 171 -12.71 24.28 -12.97
N GLY A 172 -11.80 23.49 -13.52
CA GLY A 172 -11.90 22.98 -14.89
C GLY A 172 -13.04 21.99 -15.15
N SER A 173 -13.70 21.49 -14.09
CA SER A 173 -14.85 20.58 -14.21
C SER A 173 -16.19 21.30 -14.33
N LEU A 174 -16.24 22.61 -14.04
CA LEU A 174 -17.49 23.38 -14.02
C LEU A 174 -18.02 23.65 -15.44
N PRO A 175 -19.35 23.85 -15.62
CA PRO A 175 -19.93 24.20 -16.92
C PRO A 175 -19.41 25.54 -17.44
N GLU A 176 -19.51 25.74 -18.76
CA GLU A 176 -19.16 26.98 -19.46
C GLU A 176 -19.94 28.21 -18.94
N GLU A 177 -21.13 27.98 -18.37
CA GLU A 177 -21.95 28.99 -17.67
C GLU A 177 -21.22 29.65 -16.48
N TYR A 178 -20.21 28.97 -15.93
CA TYR A 178 -19.36 29.47 -14.86
C TYR A 178 -17.95 29.84 -15.36
N GLU A 179 -17.67 29.69 -16.67
CA GLU A 179 -16.38 30.04 -17.27
C GLU A 179 -16.15 31.55 -17.35
N GLU A 180 -17.17 32.40 -17.45
CA GLU A 180 -16.98 33.86 -17.50
C GLU A 180 -16.23 34.37 -16.26
N GLY A 181 -16.56 33.86 -15.06
CA GLY A 181 -15.85 34.17 -13.83
C GLY A 181 -14.44 33.58 -13.76
N GLN A 182 -14.23 32.40 -14.34
CA GLN A 182 -12.90 31.77 -14.39
C GLN A 182 -11.97 32.47 -15.38
N ALA A 183 -12.45 32.79 -16.57
CA ALA A 183 -11.73 33.51 -17.59
C ALA A 183 -11.25 34.87 -17.06
N ASP A 184 -12.08 35.56 -16.29
CA ASP A 184 -11.71 36.83 -15.67
C ASP A 184 -10.69 36.67 -14.54
N LEU A 185 -10.76 35.64 -13.71
CA LEU A 185 -9.72 35.29 -12.73
C LEU A 185 -8.38 34.94 -13.40
N PHE A 186 -8.39 34.16 -14.48
CA PHE A 186 -7.18 33.82 -15.25
C PHE A 186 -6.61 35.03 -16.01
N LYS A 187 -7.46 35.94 -16.50
CA LYS A 187 -7.03 37.23 -17.06
C LYS A 187 -6.44 38.14 -15.98
N TRP A 188 -7.04 38.19 -14.80
CA TRP A 188 -6.55 38.99 -13.66
C TRP A 188 -5.18 38.48 -13.19
N ARG A 189 -5.00 37.16 -13.08
CA ARG A 189 -3.70 36.54 -12.76
C ARG A 189 -2.65 36.86 -13.82
N ARG A 190 -2.96 36.71 -15.11
CA ARG A 190 -2.03 37.09 -16.20
C ARG A 190 -1.67 38.58 -16.17
N ARG A 191 -2.63 39.46 -15.89
CA ARG A 191 -2.38 40.91 -15.73
C ARG A 191 -1.54 41.22 -14.49
N GLY A 192 -1.78 40.55 -13.35
CA GLY A 192 -0.97 40.69 -12.14
C GLY A 192 0.49 40.28 -12.35
N PHE A 193 0.73 39.16 -13.04
CA PHE A 193 2.08 38.71 -13.40
C PHE A 193 2.75 39.61 -14.45
N ALA A 194 2.00 40.17 -15.40
CA ALA A 194 2.54 41.15 -16.36
C ALA A 194 2.91 42.48 -15.68
N SER A 195 2.13 42.91 -14.69
CA SER A 195 2.38 44.16 -13.96
C SER A 195 3.62 44.09 -13.05
N GLN A 196 3.94 42.92 -12.49
CA GLN A 196 5.19 42.70 -11.74
C GLN A 196 6.43 42.60 -12.65
N ARG A 197 6.27 42.12 -13.89
CA ARG A 197 7.37 42.05 -14.87
C ARG A 197 7.74 43.43 -15.43
N SER A 198 6.75 44.29 -15.70
CA SER A 198 6.98 45.68 -16.13
C SER A 198 7.71 46.49 -15.06
N PHE A 199 7.37 46.32 -13.77
CA PHE A 199 8.05 47.01 -12.67
C PHE A 199 9.51 46.57 -12.47
N ALA A 200 9.87 45.33 -12.86
CA ALA A 200 11.24 44.83 -12.80
C ALA A 200 12.11 45.28 -13.98
N GLU A 201 11.51 45.61 -15.14
CA GLU A 201 12.22 46.11 -16.32
C GLU A 201 12.37 47.64 -16.33
N GLU A 202 11.43 48.39 -15.71
CA GLU A 202 11.51 49.86 -15.61
C GLU A 202 12.46 50.36 -14.51
N GLY A 203 12.78 49.53 -13.51
CA GLY A 203 13.66 49.88 -12.38
C GLY A 203 15.17 49.78 -12.66
N HIS A 204 15.56 49.50 -13.91
CA HIS A 204 16.95 49.29 -14.32
C HIS A 204 17.44 50.25 -15.41
N ARG A 205 16.83 51.43 -15.53
CA ARG A 205 17.32 52.50 -16.42
C ARG A 205 17.72 53.75 -15.64
#